data_AF-A0A1L6PUJ2-F1
#
_entry.id   AF-A0A1L6PUJ2-F1
#
_cell.length_a   1.000
_cell.length_b   1.000
_cell.length_c   1.000
_cell.angle_alpha   90.00
_cell.angle_beta   90.00
_cell.angle_gamma   90.00
#
_symmetry.space_group_name_H-M   'P 1'
#
loop_
_entity.id
_entity.type
_entity.pdbx_description
1 polymer ?
#
loop_
_entity_poly.entity_id
_entity_poly.type
_entity_poly.pdbx_seq_one_letter_code
_entity_poly.pdbx_strand_id
1 'polypeptide(L)'
;MPNERLRAAMAAGGWTYASLANKVEVDPKSIERWVNLGRTPRRATAMVAAETLGEDVHALWPALRQARPARAVSTELVALYDQRADIPVSTFVDMLTQARERIEVLVYAAVFLHEAYPRLNDLLRERAADGCAVRIAIGDPDSAHVQQRGKDERFGHGIESRCRLALMHYRPLARVPGIEVRTHATTLYNSIYRADDEAMINAHIWGVNAYGAPVWHLRRSGAGGMFDTYASSFAAVWETATPVSEG
;
A
#
# COMPACT_ATOMS: atom_id res chain seq x y z
N MET A 1 -8.85 -30.70 22.85
CA MET A 1 -7.71 -31.64 22.95
C MET A 1 -6.97 -31.35 24.24
N PRO A 2 -6.41 -32.35 24.92
CA PRO A 2 -5.61 -32.13 26.12
C PRO A 2 -4.40 -31.23 25.85
N ASN A 3 -4.02 -30.42 26.85
CA ASN A 3 -2.83 -29.60 26.81
C ASN A 3 -1.63 -30.40 27.37
N GLU A 4 -1.02 -31.22 26.51
CA GLU A 4 0.10 -32.08 26.88
C GLU A 4 1.31 -31.29 27.42
N ARG A 5 1.51 -30.06 26.94
CA ARG A 5 2.63 -29.22 27.35
C ARG A 5 2.45 -28.68 28.77
N LEU A 6 1.24 -28.24 29.10
CA LEU A 6 0.88 -27.89 30.48
C LEU A 6 0.99 -29.10 31.41
N ARG A 7 0.54 -30.28 30.97
CA ARG A 7 0.67 -31.52 31.75
C ARG A 7 2.13 -31.86 32.05
N ALA A 8 3.00 -31.78 31.04
CA ALA A 8 4.42 -32.04 31.18
C ALA A 8 5.11 -31.03 32.12
N ALA A 9 4.82 -29.73 31.98
CA ALA A 9 5.36 -28.69 32.86
C ALA A 9 4.93 -28.87 34.32
N MET A 10 3.66 -29.22 34.55
CA MET A 10 3.17 -29.53 35.89
C MET A 10 3.86 -30.76 36.50
N ALA A 11 4.04 -31.83 35.72
CA ALA A 11 4.72 -33.04 36.18
C ALA A 11 6.21 -32.78 36.50
N ALA A 12 6.91 -32.02 35.64
CA ALA A 12 8.32 -31.68 35.85
C ALA A 12 8.56 -30.83 37.10
N GLY A 13 7.63 -29.91 37.40
CA GLY A 13 7.70 -29.07 38.59
C GLY A 13 7.05 -29.65 39.86
N GLY A 14 6.54 -30.89 39.82
CA GLY A 14 5.85 -31.51 40.96
C GLY A 14 4.52 -30.86 41.34
N TRP A 15 3.87 -30.16 40.42
CA TRP A 15 2.63 -29.44 40.65
C TRP A 15 1.41 -30.37 40.57
N THR A 16 0.59 -30.36 41.62
CA THR A 16 -0.77 -30.92 41.58
C THR A 16 -1.77 -29.85 41.12
N TYR A 17 -2.95 -30.27 40.64
CA TYR A 17 -4.03 -29.33 40.30
C TYR A 17 -4.38 -28.40 41.47
N ALA A 18 -4.40 -28.93 42.70
CA ALA A 18 -4.68 -28.12 43.90
C ALA A 18 -3.56 -27.12 44.22
N SER A 19 -2.29 -27.53 44.14
CA SER A 19 -1.16 -26.65 44.45
C SER A 19 -1.01 -25.49 43.45
N LEU A 20 -1.21 -25.76 42.15
CA LEU A 20 -1.17 -24.73 41.12
C LEU A 20 -2.38 -23.80 41.22
N ALA A 21 -3.56 -24.35 41.51
CA ALA A 21 -4.78 -23.59 41.73
C ALA A 21 -4.65 -22.60 42.89
N ASN A 22 -4.08 -23.03 44.02
CA ASN A 22 -3.80 -22.16 45.16
C ASN A 22 -2.83 -21.03 44.80
N LYS A 23 -1.78 -21.33 44.03
CA LYS A 23 -0.77 -20.34 43.66
C LYS A 23 -1.27 -19.29 42.66
N VAL A 24 -2.17 -19.71 41.76
CA VAL A 24 -2.74 -18.87 40.70
C VAL A 24 -4.09 -18.26 41.12
N GLU A 25 -4.55 -18.55 42.34
CA GLU A 25 -5.82 -18.07 42.92
C GLU A 25 -7.05 -18.42 42.06
N VAL A 26 -7.14 -19.67 41.62
CA VAL A 26 -8.28 -20.20 40.85
C VAL A 26 -8.80 -21.49 41.45
N ASP A 27 -9.99 -21.91 41.03
CA ASP A 27 -10.55 -23.21 41.42
C ASP A 27 -9.75 -24.38 40.79
N PRO A 28 -9.44 -25.47 41.53
CA PRO A 28 -8.72 -26.64 41.01
C PRO A 28 -9.32 -27.26 39.75
N LYS A 29 -10.65 -27.19 39.58
CA LYS A 29 -11.35 -27.65 38.39
C LYS A 29 -11.04 -26.80 37.17
N SER A 30 -10.60 -25.55 37.35
CA SER A 30 -10.11 -24.71 36.26
C SER A 30 -8.80 -25.25 35.70
N ILE A 31 -7.86 -25.62 36.57
CA ILE A 31 -6.59 -26.24 36.17
C ILE A 31 -6.84 -27.57 35.46
N GLU A 32 -7.70 -28.41 36.02
CA GLU A 32 -8.10 -29.69 35.41
C GLU A 32 -8.65 -29.49 33.99
N ARG A 33 -9.49 -28.46 33.79
CA ARG A 33 -10.04 -28.12 32.47
C ARG A 33 -8.98 -27.57 31.51
N TRP A 34 -7.96 -26.84 31.99
CA TRP A 34 -6.85 -26.38 31.15
C TRP A 34 -6.04 -27.57 30.63
N VAL A 35 -5.78 -28.55 31.50
CA VAL A 35 -4.98 -29.74 31.16
C VAL A 35 -5.78 -30.74 30.31
N ASN A 36 -6.98 -31.12 30.72
CA ASN A 36 -7.71 -32.22 30.09
C ASN A 36 -8.52 -31.78 28.87
N LEU A 37 -9.11 -30.58 28.92
CA LEU A 37 -9.97 -30.08 27.84
C LEU A 37 -9.23 -29.09 26.91
N GLY A 38 -8.01 -28.69 27.27
CA GLY A 38 -7.25 -27.67 26.53
C GLY A 38 -7.86 -26.27 26.65
N ARG A 39 -8.66 -26.03 27.70
CA ARG A 39 -9.32 -24.73 27.87
C ARG A 39 -8.27 -23.64 28.11
N THR A 40 -8.42 -22.52 27.41
CA THR A 40 -7.51 -21.37 27.57
C THR A 40 -8.00 -20.47 28.71
N PRO A 41 -7.16 -20.15 29.71
CA PRO A 41 -7.49 -19.20 30.77
C PRO A 41 -7.63 -17.76 30.25
N ARG A 42 -8.16 -16.86 31.09
CA ARG A 42 -8.02 -15.42 30.85
C ARG A 42 -6.54 -15.03 30.88
N ARG A 43 -6.16 -14.02 30.10
CA ARG A 43 -4.75 -13.63 29.87
C ARG A 43 -3.96 -13.40 31.17
N ALA A 44 -4.52 -12.64 32.12
CA ALA A 44 -3.85 -12.35 33.39
C ALA A 44 -3.56 -13.64 34.17
N THR A 45 -4.55 -14.53 34.29
CA THR A 45 -4.41 -15.82 34.95
C THR A 45 -3.40 -16.73 34.25
N ALA A 46 -3.40 -16.74 32.91
CA ALA A 46 -2.46 -17.53 32.12
C ALA A 46 -1.01 -17.08 32.33
N MET A 47 -0.78 -15.77 32.44
CA MET A 47 0.55 -15.21 32.72
C MET A 47 1.07 -15.66 34.09
N VAL A 48 0.25 -15.53 35.14
CA VAL A 48 0.62 -15.95 36.50
C VAL A 48 0.89 -17.47 36.56
N ALA A 49 0.07 -18.27 35.87
CA ALA A 49 0.28 -19.71 35.77
C ALA A 49 1.58 -20.07 35.04
N ALA A 50 1.87 -19.41 33.91
CA ALA A 50 3.09 -19.65 33.15
C ALA A 50 4.35 -19.26 33.93
N GLU A 51 4.31 -18.10 34.60
CA GLU A 51 5.38 -17.65 35.50
C GLU A 51 5.61 -18.62 36.66
N THR A 52 4.53 -19.10 37.28
CA THR A 52 4.59 -20.11 38.36
C THR A 52 5.24 -21.42 37.89
N LEU A 53 4.99 -21.80 36.64
CA LEU A 53 5.53 -23.01 36.04
C LEU A 53 6.91 -22.81 35.40
N GLY A 54 7.43 -21.58 35.33
CA GLY A 54 8.69 -21.25 34.66
C GLY A 54 8.66 -21.43 33.13
N GLU A 55 7.47 -21.32 32.53
CA GLU A 55 7.23 -21.61 31.11
C GLU A 55 6.80 -20.36 30.34
N ASP A 56 7.00 -20.38 29.02
CA ASP A 56 6.43 -19.34 28.15
C ASP A 56 4.90 -19.51 28.02
N VAL A 57 4.16 -18.42 28.28
CA VAL A 57 2.68 -18.44 28.25
C VAL A 57 2.12 -18.83 26.88
N HIS A 58 2.83 -18.51 25.79
CA HIS A 58 2.41 -18.86 24.43
C HIS A 58 2.79 -20.28 24.03
N ALA A 59 3.78 -20.87 24.69
CA ALA A 59 4.09 -22.29 24.59
C ALA A 59 3.00 -23.13 25.28
N LEU A 60 2.55 -22.72 26.47
CA LEU A 60 1.46 -23.37 27.19
C LEU A 60 0.09 -23.15 26.53
N TRP A 61 -0.20 -21.94 26.07
CA TRP A 61 -1.46 -21.62 25.41
C TRP A 61 -1.23 -20.82 24.11
N PRO A 62 -1.01 -21.51 22.97
CA PRO A 62 -0.81 -20.86 21.67
C PRO A 62 -1.96 -19.94 21.27
N ALA A 63 -3.20 -20.25 21.69
CA ALA A 63 -4.39 -19.43 21.45
C ALA A 63 -4.33 -18.03 22.09
N LEU A 64 -3.43 -17.80 23.06
CA LEU A 64 -3.18 -16.47 23.64
C LEU A 64 -2.21 -15.63 22.81
N ARG A 65 -1.59 -16.19 21.76
CA ARG A 65 -0.97 -15.37 20.72
C ARG A 65 -2.09 -14.60 20.03
N GLN A 66 -2.26 -13.35 20.43
CA GLN A 66 -2.83 -12.40 19.52
C GLN A 66 -1.81 -12.28 18.38
N ALA A 67 -2.20 -12.65 17.16
CA ALA A 67 -1.62 -11.95 16.03
C ALA A 67 -1.82 -10.47 16.36
N ARG A 68 -0.74 -9.72 16.66
CA ARG A 68 -0.87 -8.28 16.56
C ARG A 68 -1.33 -8.07 15.12
N PRO A 69 -2.54 -7.53 14.86
CA PRO A 69 -2.74 -6.97 13.54
C PRO A 69 -1.57 -6.01 13.35
N ALA A 70 -0.91 -6.06 12.20
CA ALA A 70 0.00 -4.98 11.82
C ALA A 70 -0.78 -3.69 12.15
N ARG A 71 -0.23 -2.84 13.03
CA ARG A 71 -0.89 -1.57 13.36
C ARG A 71 -1.22 -0.94 12.01
N ALA A 72 -2.46 -0.57 11.75
CA ALA A 72 -2.72 0.42 10.71
C ALA A 72 -2.01 1.70 11.19
N VAL A 73 -0.80 1.94 10.67
CA VAL A 73 0.11 2.98 11.20
C VAL A 73 -0.34 4.38 10.78
N SER A 74 -1.10 4.49 9.68
CA SER A 74 -1.64 5.75 9.17
C SER A 74 -3.13 5.63 8.90
N THR A 75 -3.91 6.63 9.33
CA THR A 75 -5.33 6.81 8.97
C THR A 75 -5.52 7.16 7.50
N GLU A 76 -4.44 7.47 6.77
CA GLU A 76 -4.49 7.80 5.35
C GLU A 76 -4.49 6.56 4.45
N LEU A 77 -4.07 5.39 4.95
CA LEU A 77 -4.03 4.17 4.13
C LEU A 77 -5.44 3.59 3.98
N VAL A 78 -6.02 3.73 2.79
CA VAL A 78 -7.33 3.16 2.44
C VAL A 78 -7.18 1.69 2.08
N ALA A 79 -6.20 1.38 1.23
CA ALA A 79 -5.93 0.01 0.79
C ALA A 79 -4.44 -0.17 0.43
N LEU A 80 -3.94 -1.38 0.61
CA LEU A 80 -2.67 -1.85 0.07
C LEU A 80 -2.96 -3.03 -0.85
N TYR A 81 -2.52 -2.93 -2.09
CA TYR A 81 -2.64 -3.96 -3.11
C TYR A 81 -1.26 -4.59 -3.33
N ASP A 82 -1.22 -5.92 -3.38
CA ASP A 82 0.02 -6.68 -3.57
C ASP A 82 0.67 -6.36 -4.93
N GLN A 83 -0.16 -6.13 -5.95
CA GLN A 83 0.27 -5.69 -7.28
C GLN A 83 -0.75 -4.78 -7.96
N ARG A 84 -0.28 -3.87 -8.82
CA ARG A 84 -1.12 -2.98 -9.64
C ARG A 84 -2.11 -3.74 -10.51
N ALA A 85 -1.76 -4.96 -10.92
CA ALA A 85 -2.64 -5.86 -11.68
C ALA A 85 -3.97 -6.17 -10.98
N ASP A 86 -4.00 -6.17 -9.65
CA ASP A 86 -5.20 -6.53 -8.87
C ASP A 86 -6.22 -5.38 -8.80
N ILE A 87 -5.83 -4.18 -9.24
CA ILE A 87 -6.68 -2.99 -9.18
C ILE A 87 -7.51 -2.90 -10.48
N PRO A 88 -8.84 -2.94 -10.39
CA PRO A 88 -9.69 -2.64 -11.53
C PRO A 88 -9.39 -1.24 -12.09
N VAL A 89 -9.31 -1.11 -13.41
CA VAL A 89 -9.08 0.21 -14.04
C VAL A 89 -10.20 1.19 -13.68
N SER A 90 -11.42 0.70 -13.44
CA SER A 90 -12.53 1.52 -12.95
C SER A 90 -12.18 2.27 -11.67
N THR A 91 -11.36 1.73 -10.77
CA THR A 91 -10.95 2.44 -9.55
C THR A 91 -10.19 3.74 -9.87
N PHE A 92 -9.29 3.71 -10.86
CA PHE A 92 -8.60 4.92 -11.32
C PHE A 92 -9.55 5.87 -12.04
N VAL A 93 -10.43 5.35 -12.89
CA VAL A 93 -11.41 6.14 -13.65
C VAL A 93 -12.39 6.84 -12.72
N ASP A 94 -12.92 6.14 -11.72
CA ASP A 94 -13.84 6.68 -10.72
C ASP A 94 -13.18 7.79 -9.91
N MET A 95 -11.93 7.57 -9.48
CA MET A 95 -11.12 8.57 -8.77
C MET A 95 -10.95 9.84 -9.62
N LEU A 96 -10.58 9.71 -10.90
CA LEU A 96 -10.43 10.85 -11.81
C LEU A 96 -11.78 11.52 -12.15
N THR A 97 -12.87 10.76 -12.19
CA THR A 97 -14.23 11.28 -12.45
C THR A 97 -14.78 12.09 -11.30
N GLN A 98 -14.42 11.72 -10.07
CA GLN A 98 -14.85 12.43 -8.86
C GLN A 98 -14.04 13.70 -8.58
N ALA A 99 -12.90 13.90 -9.28
CA ALA A 99 -12.06 15.08 -9.11
C ALA A 99 -12.83 16.39 -9.34
N ARG A 100 -12.54 17.39 -8.51
CA ARG A 100 -13.13 18.74 -8.57
C ARG A 100 -12.07 19.83 -8.62
N GLU A 101 -10.97 19.69 -7.90
CA GLU A 101 -9.96 20.73 -7.77
C GLU A 101 -8.73 20.45 -8.62
N ARG A 102 -8.23 19.21 -8.56
CA ARG A 102 -6.99 18.83 -9.27
C ARG A 102 -6.93 17.37 -9.67
N ILE A 103 -6.23 17.14 -10.78
CA ILE A 103 -5.74 15.84 -11.20
C ILE A 103 -4.24 15.97 -11.44
N GLU A 104 -3.44 15.13 -10.79
CA GLU A 104 -1.98 15.13 -10.90
C GLU A 104 -1.52 13.71 -11.22
N VAL A 105 -0.84 13.53 -12.35
CA VAL A 105 -0.32 12.23 -12.82
C VAL A 105 1.18 12.35 -13.01
N LEU A 106 1.97 11.56 -12.28
CA LEU A 106 3.42 11.44 -12.43
C LEU A 106 3.80 9.98 -12.72
N VAL A 107 4.25 9.73 -13.93
CA VAL A 107 4.45 8.38 -14.46
C VAL A 107 5.60 8.38 -15.45
N TYR A 108 6.26 7.23 -15.64
CA TYR A 108 7.05 7.06 -16.87
C TYR A 108 6.13 7.01 -18.10
N ALA A 109 5.06 6.21 -18.07
CA ALA A 109 4.19 6.06 -19.24
C ALA A 109 2.70 5.85 -18.92
N ALA A 110 2.37 4.91 -18.03
CA ALA A 110 0.98 4.58 -17.63
C ALA A 110 -0.01 4.33 -18.79
N VAL A 111 0.47 3.80 -19.91
CA VAL A 111 -0.33 3.53 -21.13
C VAL A 111 -1.56 2.65 -20.87
N PHE A 112 -1.52 1.80 -19.83
CA PHE A 112 -2.65 0.95 -19.45
C PHE A 112 -3.96 1.72 -19.25
N LEU A 113 -3.91 2.99 -18.81
CA LEU A 113 -5.12 3.78 -18.61
C LEU A 113 -5.79 4.11 -19.95
N HIS A 114 -5.01 4.48 -20.97
CA HIS A 114 -5.53 4.71 -22.32
C HIS A 114 -6.00 3.42 -22.99
N GLU A 115 -5.29 2.32 -22.79
CA GLU A 115 -5.64 1.02 -23.37
C GLU A 115 -6.95 0.47 -22.79
N ALA A 116 -7.12 0.56 -21.47
CA ALA A 116 -8.29 0.03 -20.79
C ALA A 116 -9.46 1.01 -20.72
N TYR A 117 -9.20 2.32 -20.82
CA TYR A 117 -10.22 3.37 -20.82
C TYR A 117 -9.98 4.38 -21.97
N PRO A 118 -10.45 4.08 -23.19
CA PRO A 118 -10.22 4.92 -24.37
C PRO A 118 -10.74 6.37 -24.25
N ARG A 119 -11.72 6.61 -23.35
CA ARG A 119 -12.28 7.95 -23.07
C ARG A 119 -11.45 8.77 -22.09
N LEU A 120 -10.26 8.32 -21.68
CA LEU A 120 -9.45 9.03 -20.66
C LEU A 120 -9.21 10.50 -21.02
N ASN A 121 -8.85 10.78 -22.26
CA ASN A 121 -8.61 12.16 -22.69
C ASN A 121 -9.88 13.02 -22.66
N ASP A 122 -11.05 12.44 -22.96
CA ASP A 122 -12.33 13.15 -22.88
C ASP A 122 -12.68 13.44 -21.42
N LEU A 123 -12.50 12.46 -20.54
CA LEU A 123 -12.68 12.64 -19.09
C LEU A 123 -11.80 13.78 -18.55
N LEU A 124 -10.52 13.83 -18.93
CA LEU A 124 -9.61 14.89 -18.50
C LEU A 124 -10.03 16.27 -19.03
N ARG A 125 -10.52 16.35 -20.27
CA ARG A 125 -11.09 17.60 -20.83
C ARG A 125 -12.35 18.03 -20.09
N GLU A 126 -13.26 17.09 -19.81
CA GLU A 126 -14.48 17.36 -19.05
C GLU A 126 -14.15 17.91 -17.66
N ARG A 127 -13.22 17.28 -16.92
CA ARG A 127 -12.79 17.77 -15.60
C ARG A 127 -12.14 19.15 -15.71
N ALA A 128 -11.28 19.38 -16.70
CA ALA A 128 -10.66 20.69 -16.90
C ALA A 128 -11.68 21.79 -17.24
N ALA A 129 -12.68 21.47 -18.06
CA ALA A 129 -13.79 22.38 -18.38
C ALA A 129 -14.65 22.71 -17.15
N ASP A 130 -14.79 21.77 -16.22
CA ASP A 130 -15.44 21.96 -14.92
C ASP A 130 -14.58 22.77 -13.92
N GLY A 131 -13.37 23.21 -14.30
CA GLY A 131 -12.46 24.02 -13.48
C GLY A 131 -11.39 23.24 -12.72
N CYS A 132 -11.27 21.92 -12.93
CA CYS A 132 -10.23 21.11 -12.31
C CYS A 132 -8.86 21.37 -12.97
N ALA A 133 -7.82 21.62 -12.17
CA ALA A 133 -6.45 21.76 -12.68
C ALA A 133 -5.83 20.39 -12.98
N VAL A 134 -5.52 20.10 -14.24
CA VAL A 134 -4.95 18.81 -14.66
C VAL A 134 -3.47 18.97 -15.00
N ARG A 135 -2.62 18.17 -14.37
CA ARG A 135 -1.16 18.19 -14.55
C ARG A 135 -0.62 16.79 -14.79
N ILE A 136 0.03 16.60 -15.93
CA ILE A 136 0.48 15.27 -16.38
C ILE A 136 1.98 15.32 -16.68
N ALA A 137 2.78 14.63 -15.88
CA ALA A 137 4.22 14.49 -16.04
C ALA A 137 4.55 13.05 -16.50
N ILE A 138 5.16 12.96 -17.67
CA ILE A 138 5.50 11.70 -18.36
C ILE A 138 7.03 11.57 -18.41
N GLY A 139 7.57 10.35 -18.38
CA GLY A 139 8.99 10.13 -18.56
C GLY A 139 9.48 10.64 -19.90
N ASP A 140 10.60 11.37 -19.91
CA ASP A 140 11.30 11.74 -21.13
C ASP A 140 11.94 10.48 -21.76
N PRO A 141 11.49 10.01 -22.94
CA PRO A 141 12.03 8.80 -23.56
C PRO A 141 13.51 8.89 -23.92
N ASP A 142 14.06 10.10 -24.02
CA ASP A 142 15.46 10.33 -24.42
C ASP A 142 16.36 10.57 -23.19
N SER A 143 15.79 10.61 -21.98
CA SER A 143 16.55 10.71 -20.73
C SER A 143 17.30 9.41 -20.41
N ALA A 144 18.58 9.56 -20.05
CA ALA A 144 19.41 8.45 -19.58
C ALA A 144 18.83 7.75 -18.33
N HIS A 145 18.16 8.49 -17.44
CA HIS A 145 17.55 7.92 -16.23
C HIS A 145 16.32 7.07 -16.55
N VAL A 146 15.49 7.52 -17.49
CA VAL A 146 14.32 6.77 -17.97
C VAL A 146 14.79 5.51 -18.71
N GLN A 147 15.82 5.63 -19.54
CA GLN A 147 16.44 4.49 -20.22
C GLN A 147 17.02 3.48 -19.23
N GLN A 148 17.69 3.95 -18.19
CA GLN A 148 18.23 3.08 -17.15
C GLN A 148 17.12 2.32 -16.43
N ARG A 149 16.01 2.99 -16.07
CA ARG A 149 14.83 2.31 -15.51
C ARG A 149 14.34 1.19 -16.43
N GLY A 150 14.27 1.44 -17.74
CA GLY A 150 13.86 0.43 -18.72
C GLY A 150 14.73 -0.83 -18.66
N LYS A 151 16.05 -0.66 -18.51
CA LYS A 151 17.00 -1.76 -18.34
C LYS A 151 16.80 -2.48 -16.99
N ASP A 152 16.57 -1.73 -15.92
CA ASP A 152 16.42 -2.27 -14.56
C ASP A 152 15.14 -3.12 -14.39
N GLU A 153 14.06 -2.80 -15.11
CA GLU A 153 12.80 -3.59 -15.10
C GLU A 153 12.94 -4.95 -15.78
N ARG A 154 13.95 -5.15 -16.64
CA ARG A 154 14.16 -6.39 -17.41
C ARG A 154 12.91 -6.87 -18.18
N PHE A 155 12.08 -5.95 -18.67
CA PHE A 155 10.79 -6.26 -19.27
C PHE A 155 10.57 -5.58 -20.63
N GLY A 156 10.36 -6.39 -21.69
CA GLY A 156 9.96 -5.93 -23.03
C GLY A 156 10.98 -5.06 -23.77
N HIS A 157 10.51 -4.27 -24.74
CA HIS A 157 11.31 -3.36 -25.57
C HIS A 157 11.64 -2.01 -24.91
N GLY A 158 11.81 -2.03 -23.59
CA GLY A 158 12.16 -0.83 -22.80
C GLY A 158 10.97 0.08 -22.45
N ILE A 159 11.17 0.93 -21.45
CA ILE A 159 10.15 1.86 -20.96
C ILE A 159 10.04 3.10 -21.86
N GLU A 160 11.09 3.41 -22.62
CA GLU A 160 11.21 4.55 -23.53
C GLU A 160 10.14 4.53 -24.62
N SER A 161 9.95 3.36 -25.25
CA SER A 161 8.91 3.17 -26.28
C SER A 161 7.51 3.42 -25.71
N ARG A 162 7.27 3.02 -24.46
CA ARG A 162 6.01 3.27 -23.74
C ARG A 162 5.87 4.76 -23.38
N CYS A 163 6.95 5.43 -23.01
CA CYS A 163 6.96 6.88 -22.77
C CYS A 163 6.61 7.66 -24.05
N ARG A 164 7.17 7.27 -25.21
CA ARG A 164 6.82 7.86 -26.52
C ARG A 164 5.34 7.69 -26.83
N LEU A 165 4.79 6.49 -26.64
CA LEU A 165 3.37 6.21 -26.85
C LEU A 165 2.47 7.01 -25.91
N ALA A 166 2.81 7.08 -24.62
CA ALA A 166 2.09 7.92 -23.65
C ALA A 166 2.10 9.39 -24.07
N LEU A 167 3.25 9.91 -24.49
CA LEU A 167 3.38 11.27 -24.98
C LEU A 167 2.50 11.52 -26.22
N MET A 168 2.38 10.57 -27.14
CA MET A 168 1.46 10.67 -28.28
C MET A 168 0.00 10.78 -27.84
N HIS A 169 -0.42 10.01 -26.83
CA HIS A 169 -1.77 10.10 -26.30
C HIS A 169 -2.06 11.43 -25.59
N TYR A 170 -1.11 11.95 -24.82
CA TYR A 170 -1.32 13.16 -24.01
C TYR A 170 -1.04 14.47 -24.75
N ARG A 171 -0.21 14.47 -25.80
CA ARG A 171 0.15 15.68 -26.56
C ARG A 171 -1.07 16.50 -27.05
N PRO A 172 -2.18 15.90 -27.52
CA PRO A 172 -3.39 16.66 -27.87
C PRO A 172 -4.04 17.44 -26.71
N LEU A 173 -3.72 17.10 -25.45
CA LEU A 173 -4.23 17.81 -24.27
C LEU A 173 -3.43 19.06 -23.93
N ALA A 174 -2.21 19.23 -24.45
CA ALA A 174 -1.34 20.37 -24.12
C ALA A 174 -1.93 21.75 -24.53
N ARG A 175 -2.94 21.76 -25.40
CA ARG A 175 -3.66 22.96 -25.85
C ARG A 175 -4.98 23.19 -25.08
N VAL A 176 -5.39 22.28 -24.21
CA VAL A 176 -6.67 22.36 -23.51
C VAL A 176 -6.52 23.28 -22.30
N PRO A 177 -7.30 24.37 -22.18
CA PRO A 177 -7.28 25.22 -20.99
C PRO A 177 -7.50 24.39 -19.72
N GLY A 178 -6.67 24.62 -18.70
CA GLY A 178 -6.71 23.85 -17.45
C GLY A 178 -5.91 22.54 -17.46
N ILE A 179 -5.30 22.15 -18.59
CA ILE A 179 -4.43 20.98 -18.68
C ILE A 179 -2.99 21.39 -19.03
N GLU A 180 -2.03 20.93 -18.24
CA GLU A 180 -0.60 21.02 -18.53
C GLU A 180 -0.01 19.63 -18.70
N VAL A 181 0.78 19.44 -19.76
CA VAL A 181 1.54 18.21 -20.02
C VAL A 181 3.03 18.54 -20.02
N ARG A 182 3.82 17.76 -19.28
CA ARG A 182 5.27 17.92 -19.17
C ARG A 182 5.99 16.57 -19.34
N THR A 183 7.23 16.61 -19.77
CA THR A 183 8.16 15.48 -19.68
C THR A 183 9.14 15.68 -18.53
N HIS A 184 9.58 14.61 -17.89
CA HIS A 184 10.56 14.65 -16.80
C HIS A 184 11.70 13.65 -17.02
N ALA A 185 12.91 14.04 -16.60
CA ALA A 185 14.08 13.17 -16.61
C ALA A 185 14.34 12.48 -15.26
N THR A 186 13.50 12.72 -14.24
CA THR A 186 13.71 12.26 -12.85
C THR A 186 13.69 10.74 -12.71
N THR A 187 14.62 10.20 -11.91
CA THR A 187 14.53 8.83 -11.39
C THR A 187 13.41 8.73 -10.37
N LEU A 188 12.35 8.01 -10.72
CA LEU A 188 11.19 7.79 -9.85
C LEU A 188 11.37 6.57 -8.93
N TYR A 189 10.86 6.71 -7.71
CA TYR A 189 10.68 5.62 -6.73
C TYR A 189 9.23 5.10 -6.70
N ASN A 190 8.32 5.84 -7.32
CA ASN A 190 6.91 5.53 -7.46
C ASN A 190 6.29 6.32 -8.60
N SER A 191 5.18 5.83 -9.12
CA SER A 191 4.23 6.61 -9.91
C SER A 191 3.10 7.11 -9.02
N ILE A 192 2.61 8.31 -9.29
CA ILE A 192 1.56 8.96 -8.52
C ILE A 192 0.38 9.25 -9.44
N TYR A 193 -0.81 8.84 -9.04
CA TYR A 193 -2.07 9.28 -9.63
C TYR A 193 -2.87 9.91 -8.50
N ARG A 194 -3.12 11.21 -8.58
CA ARG A 194 -3.82 11.95 -7.54
C ARG A 194 -5.04 12.64 -8.14
N ALA A 195 -6.15 12.57 -7.41
CA ALA A 195 -7.34 13.38 -7.63
C ALA A 195 -7.73 14.00 -6.29
N ASP A 196 -7.67 15.32 -6.18
CA ASP A 196 -7.97 16.05 -4.95
C ASP A 196 -7.20 15.51 -3.72
N ASP A 197 -7.92 14.85 -2.81
CA ASP A 197 -7.45 14.27 -1.55
C ASP A 197 -7.24 12.74 -1.63
N GLU A 198 -7.34 12.14 -2.82
CA GLU A 198 -7.06 10.72 -3.05
C GLU A 198 -5.83 10.53 -3.93
N ALA A 199 -5.02 9.51 -3.61
CA ALA A 199 -3.84 9.17 -4.38
C ALA A 199 -3.60 7.66 -4.46
N MET A 200 -3.32 7.17 -5.67
CA MET A 200 -2.76 5.84 -5.91
C MET A 200 -1.26 5.98 -6.11
N ILE A 201 -0.48 5.34 -5.25
CA ILE A 201 0.97 5.36 -5.33
C ILE A 201 1.44 3.97 -5.75
N ASN A 202 1.91 3.85 -6.98
CA ASN A 202 2.43 2.61 -7.52
C ASN A 202 3.95 2.54 -7.32
N ALA A 203 4.42 1.61 -6.50
CA ALA A 203 5.82 1.50 -6.15
C ALA A 203 6.70 1.12 -7.36
N HIS A 204 7.94 1.58 -7.38
CA HIS A 204 8.91 1.17 -8.39
C HIS A 204 9.93 0.23 -7.74
N ILE A 205 9.72 -1.08 -7.92
CA ILE A 205 10.62 -2.11 -7.38
C ILE A 205 11.66 -2.48 -8.45
N TRP A 206 12.91 -2.67 -8.03
CA TRP A 206 14.00 -3.11 -8.91
C TRP A 206 13.71 -4.50 -9.49
N GLY A 207 13.84 -4.67 -10.81
CA GLY A 207 13.57 -5.95 -11.47
C GLY A 207 12.09 -6.32 -11.60
N VAL A 208 11.17 -5.43 -11.22
CA VAL A 208 9.72 -5.64 -11.31
C VAL A 208 9.11 -4.53 -12.15
N ASN A 209 8.33 -4.91 -13.16
CA ASN A 209 7.57 -3.95 -13.96
C ASN A 209 6.44 -3.32 -13.13
N ALA A 210 5.96 -2.15 -13.53
CA ALA A 210 4.90 -1.44 -12.81
C ALA A 210 3.55 -2.20 -12.72
N TYR A 211 3.36 -3.28 -13.49
CA TYR A 211 2.15 -4.11 -13.45
C TYR A 211 2.13 -5.05 -12.25
N GLY A 212 3.28 -5.63 -11.91
CA GLY A 212 3.47 -6.53 -10.76
C GLY A 212 3.92 -5.84 -9.47
N ALA A 213 4.03 -4.51 -9.46
CA ALA A 213 4.49 -3.75 -8.30
C ALA A 213 3.32 -3.36 -7.37
N PRO A 214 3.54 -3.29 -6.05
CA PRO A 214 2.49 -2.98 -5.08
C PRO A 214 2.02 -1.54 -5.20
N VAL A 215 0.77 -1.32 -4.80
CA VAL A 215 0.14 0.00 -4.82
C VAL A 215 -0.51 0.26 -3.48
N TRP A 216 -0.31 1.45 -2.93
CA TRP A 216 -1.12 1.91 -1.80
C TRP A 216 -2.04 3.03 -2.23
N HIS A 217 -3.31 2.90 -1.86
CA HIS A 217 -4.34 3.91 -2.00
C HIS A 217 -4.38 4.74 -0.72
N LEU A 218 -4.16 6.04 -0.89
CA LEU A 218 -4.18 7.01 0.18
C LEU A 218 -5.38 7.95 0.06
N ARG A 219 -5.94 8.31 1.21
CA ARG A 219 -6.84 9.44 1.35
C ARG A 219 -6.28 10.38 2.41
N ARG A 220 -6.15 11.66 2.06
CA ARG A 220 -5.65 12.69 2.97
C ARG A 220 -6.52 12.76 4.22
N SER A 221 -5.91 12.74 5.40
CA SER A 221 -6.65 12.82 6.68
C SER A 221 -6.23 13.98 7.57
N GLY A 222 -5.12 14.64 7.25
CA GLY A 222 -4.62 15.83 7.94
C GLY A 222 -3.40 16.42 7.22
N ALA A 223 -2.86 17.52 7.75
CA ALA A 223 -1.67 18.14 7.19
C ALA A 223 -0.38 17.42 7.63
N GLY A 224 0.61 17.36 6.73
CA GLY A 224 1.93 16.80 7.01
C GLY A 224 1.98 15.27 7.05
N GLY A 225 0.95 14.61 6.52
CA GLY A 225 0.85 13.16 6.42
C GLY A 225 1.69 12.55 5.29
N MET A 226 1.48 11.24 5.10
CA MET A 226 2.05 10.47 4.00
C MET A 226 1.54 10.99 2.65
N PHE A 227 0.25 11.34 2.58
CA PHE A 227 -0.35 11.94 1.39
C PHE A 227 0.39 13.23 0.98
N ASP A 228 0.57 14.16 1.92
CA ASP A 228 1.23 15.45 1.67
C ASP A 228 2.71 15.26 1.25
N THR A 229 3.36 14.20 1.73
CA THR A 229 4.72 13.84 1.32
C THR A 229 4.76 13.43 -0.17
N TYR A 230 3.83 12.59 -0.62
CA TYR A 230 3.74 12.22 -2.05
C TYR A 230 3.32 13.41 -2.92
N ALA A 231 2.39 14.24 -2.45
CA ALA A 231 2.00 15.47 -3.14
C ALA A 231 3.18 16.45 -3.30
N SER A 232 4.02 16.59 -2.26
CA SER A 232 5.24 17.40 -2.31
C SER A 232 6.28 16.80 -3.26
N SER A 233 6.41 15.47 -3.28
CA SER A 233 7.25 14.77 -4.26
C SER A 233 6.79 15.01 -5.70
N PHE A 234 5.48 15.00 -5.96
CA PHE A 234 4.94 15.38 -7.26
C PHE A 234 5.35 16.82 -7.63
N ALA A 235 5.14 17.78 -6.72
CA ALA A 235 5.48 19.18 -6.95
C ALA A 235 6.97 19.39 -7.27
N ALA A 236 7.87 18.73 -6.53
CA ALA A 236 9.31 18.81 -6.77
C ALA A 236 9.71 18.30 -8.16
N VAL A 237 9.09 17.21 -8.64
CA VAL A 237 9.31 16.73 -10.01
C VAL A 237 8.71 17.73 -11.02
N TRP A 238 7.50 18.21 -10.76
CA TRP A 238 6.77 19.12 -11.64
C TRP A 238 7.53 20.43 -11.92
N GLU A 239 8.17 21.00 -10.89
CA GLU A 239 8.96 22.24 -10.99
C GLU A 239 10.16 22.12 -11.94
N THR A 240 10.71 20.92 -12.10
CA THR A 240 11.87 20.64 -12.97
C THR A 240 11.48 20.02 -14.31
N ALA A 241 10.21 19.67 -14.50
CA ALA A 241 9.70 19.04 -15.71
C ALA A 241 9.56 20.06 -16.86
N THR A 242 9.83 19.60 -18.07
CA THR A 242 9.82 20.42 -19.29
C THR A 242 8.42 20.42 -19.90
N PRO A 243 7.82 21.59 -20.17
CA PRO A 243 6.55 21.66 -20.90
C PRO A 243 6.60 20.98 -22.26
N VAL A 244 5.56 20.20 -22.56
CA VAL A 244 5.37 19.64 -23.90
C VAL A 244 4.74 20.73 -24.76
N SER A 245 5.54 21.31 -25.65
CA SER A 245 5.05 22.13 -26.74
C SER A 245 4.48 21.25 -27.87
N GLU A 246 3.68 21.88 -28.70
CA GLU A 246 3.29 21.28 -29.96
C GLU A 246 4.54 20.98 -30.82
N GLY A 247 4.49 19.89 -31.58
CA GLY A 247 5.47 19.62 -32.62
C GLY A 247 5.13 20.42 -33.87
#